data_AF-A0A8J2FMX2-F1
#
_entry.id   AF-A0A8J2FMX2-F1
#
_cell.length_a   1.000
_cell.length_b   1.000
_cell.length_c   1.000
_cell.angle_alpha   90.00
_cell.angle_beta   90.00
_cell.angle_gamma   90.00
#
_symmetry.space_group_name_H-M   'P 1'
#
loop_
_entity.id
_entity.type
_entity.pdbx_description
1 polymer ?
#
loop_
_entity_poly.entity_id
_entity_poly.type
_entity_poly.pdbx_seq_one_letter_code
_entity_poly.pdbx_strand_id
1 'polypeptide(L)'
;MPVYWSYPDRPFRILGEIEASYHKSGLVGIMASSSVWDEIVEKARAVGANAIWVVDKREKVVGWASGANAQYSGWGASASGWSYPILRGGYSILAIRVQ
;
A
#
# COMPACT_ATOMS: atom_id res chain seq x y z
N MET A 1 7.66 11.24 9.71
CA MET A 1 7.51 10.47 10.95
C MET A 1 8.22 9.14 10.74
N PRO A 2 9.13 8.71 11.63
CA PRO A 2 9.82 7.43 11.47
C PRO A 2 8.82 6.27 11.43
N VAL A 3 9.08 5.31 10.53
CA VAL A 3 8.30 4.10 10.33
C VAL A 3 9.20 2.91 10.63
N TYR A 4 8.83 2.12 11.62
CA TYR A 4 9.49 0.88 12.00
C TYR A 4 8.79 -0.29 11.31
N TRP A 5 9.57 -1.10 10.58
CA TRP A 5 9.12 -2.36 9.97
C TRP A 5 9.50 -3.59 10.79
N SER A 6 10.24 -3.36 11.87
CA SER A 6 10.68 -4.34 12.85
C SER A 6 10.46 -3.75 14.24
N TYR A 7 10.62 -4.56 15.28
CA TYR A 7 10.47 -4.10 16.66
C TYR A 7 11.40 -2.90 16.94
N PRO A 8 10.90 -1.76 17.48
CA PRO A 8 11.72 -0.59 17.74
C PRO A 8 12.89 -0.88 18.70
N ASP A 9 14.06 -0.32 18.41
CA ASP A 9 15.32 -0.49 19.15
C ASP A 9 15.37 0.31 20.45
N ARG A 10 14.48 1.29 20.62
CA ARG A 10 14.41 2.19 21.77
C ARG A 10 13.12 1.99 22.56
N PRO A 11 13.09 2.29 23.87
CA PRO A 11 11.86 2.27 24.65
C PRO A 11 10.75 3.11 24.01
N PHE A 12 9.56 2.53 23.93
CA PHE A 12 8.41 3.18 23.32
C PHE A 12 7.12 2.89 24.10
N ARG A 13 6.14 3.76 23.93
CA ARG A 13 4.78 3.56 24.41
C ARG A 13 3.82 3.44 23.24
N ILE A 14 2.95 2.44 23.28
CA ILE A 14 1.86 2.30 22.31
C ILE A 14 0.74 3.27 22.69
N LEU A 15 0.30 4.07 21.74
CA LEU A 15 -0.76 5.07 21.90
C LEU A 15 -2.08 4.65 21.26
N GLY A 16 -2.03 3.80 20.23
CA GLY A 16 -3.22 3.27 19.58
C GLY A 16 -2.88 2.36 18.41
N GLU A 17 -3.89 1.66 17.92
CA GLU A 17 -3.82 0.85 16.70
C GLU A 17 -4.54 1.57 15.55
N ILE A 18 -3.96 1.50 14.37
CA ILE A 18 -4.47 2.07 13.12
C ILE A 18 -4.54 0.94 12.11
N GLU A 19 -5.75 0.63 11.66
CA GLU A 19 -5.97 -0.22 10.51
C GLU A 19 -6.14 0.65 9.26
N ALA A 20 -5.38 0.34 8.22
CA ALA A 20 -5.49 1.01 6.94
C ALA A 20 -5.60 -0.03 5.83
N SER A 21 -6.68 0.06 5.04
CA SER A 21 -6.90 -0.83 3.90
C SER A 21 -6.61 -0.09 2.60
N TYR A 22 -6.07 -0.80 1.62
CA TYR A 22 -5.84 -0.26 0.28
C TYR A 22 -6.35 -1.19 -0.81
N HIS A 23 -6.77 -0.58 -1.92
CA HIS A 23 -7.14 -1.27 -3.14
C HIS A 23 -6.30 -0.73 -4.29
N LYS A 24 -5.56 -1.61 -4.96
CA LYS A 24 -4.70 -1.27 -6.11
C LYS A 24 -5.18 -2.03 -7.34
N SER A 25 -5.55 -1.29 -8.37
CA SER A 25 -5.75 -1.81 -9.73
C SER A 25 -4.72 -1.20 -10.68
N GLY A 26 -4.04 -2.04 -11.44
CA GLY A 26 -3.11 -1.62 -12.50
C GLY A 26 -1.77 -1.07 -12.04
N LEU A 27 -0.92 -0.78 -13.03
CA LEU A 27 0.40 -0.13 -12.87
C LEU A 27 0.29 1.22 -12.15
N VAL A 28 -0.82 1.94 -12.37
CA VAL A 28 -1.12 3.24 -11.74
C VAL A 28 -1.47 3.09 -10.26
N GLY A 29 -2.21 2.04 -9.87
CA GLY A 29 -2.51 1.76 -8.46
C GLY A 29 -1.29 1.36 -7.63
N ILE A 30 -0.23 0.82 -8.28
CA ILE A 30 1.04 0.52 -7.61
C ILE A 30 1.76 1.82 -7.21
N MET A 31 1.72 2.85 -8.06
CA MET A 31 2.33 4.16 -7.77
C MET A 31 1.51 5.03 -6.80
N ALA A 32 0.18 4.87 -6.75
CA ALA A 32 -0.70 5.61 -5.83
C ALA A 32 -0.57 5.20 -4.35
N SER A 33 0.44 4.41 -3.97
CA SER A 33 0.67 3.95 -2.60
C SER A 33 0.92 5.06 -1.57
N SER A 34 1.17 6.29 -2.01
CA SER A 34 1.43 7.46 -1.18
C SER A 34 0.21 7.91 -0.35
N SER A 35 -1.01 7.82 -0.89
CA SER A 35 -2.20 8.39 -0.22
C SER A 35 -2.59 7.68 1.08
N VAL A 36 -2.36 6.36 1.14
CA VAL A 36 -2.70 5.55 2.33
C VAL A 36 -1.75 5.86 3.48
N TRP A 37 -0.47 6.12 3.19
CA TRP A 37 0.51 6.48 4.21
C TRP A 37 0.26 7.86 4.81
N ASP A 38 -0.21 8.81 4.01
CA ASP A 38 -0.57 10.13 4.50
C ASP A 38 -1.71 10.06 5.52
N GLU A 39 -2.76 9.28 5.23
CA GLU A 39 -3.88 9.05 6.16
C GLU A 39 -3.43 8.38 7.47
N ILE A 40 -2.56 7.36 7.36
CA ILE A 40 -1.98 6.68 8.52
C ILE A 40 -1.19 7.66 9.39
N VAL A 41 -0.37 8.51 8.77
CA VAL A 41 0.47 9.50 9.46
C VAL A 41 -0.40 10.55 10.15
N GLU A 42 -1.46 11.02 9.49
CA GLU A 42 -2.39 11.99 10.06
C GLU A 42 -3.12 11.41 11.29
N LYS A 43 -3.65 10.18 11.19
CA LYS A 43 -4.29 9.47 12.31
C LYS A 43 -3.33 9.25 13.48
N ALA A 44 -2.09 8.86 13.20
CA ALA A 44 -1.07 8.67 14.23
C ALA A 44 -0.69 10.01 14.91
N ARG A 45 -0.59 11.10 14.16
CA ARG A 45 -0.35 12.43 14.73
C ARG A 45 -1.51 12.91 15.59
N ALA A 46 -2.75 12.63 15.21
CA ALA A 46 -3.94 13.00 15.98
C ALA A 46 -3.94 12.40 17.40
N VAL A 47 -3.36 11.21 17.57
CA VAL A 47 -3.20 10.56 18.90
C VAL A 47 -1.88 10.93 19.61
N GLY A 48 -1.10 11.86 19.05
CA GLY A 48 0.15 12.34 19.66
C GLY A 48 1.34 11.41 19.49
N ALA A 49 1.29 10.48 18.52
CA ALA A 49 2.42 9.62 18.18
C ALA A 49 3.52 10.41 17.46
N ASN A 50 4.77 10.07 17.76
CA ASN A 50 5.95 10.62 17.07
C ASN A 50 6.58 9.61 16.11
N ALA A 51 6.06 8.38 16.07
CA ALA A 51 6.56 7.27 15.30
C ALA A 51 5.44 6.26 15.01
N ILE A 52 5.67 5.40 14.02
CA ILE A 52 4.75 4.34 13.61
C ILE A 52 5.48 3.01 13.60
N TRP A 53 4.86 1.94 14.08
CA TRP A 53 5.35 0.57 13.92
C TRP A 53 4.36 -0.28 13.13
N VAL A 54 4.81 -0.83 12.00
CA VAL A 54 4.02 -1.75 11.16
C VAL A 54 4.14 -3.15 11.74
N VAL A 55 3.01 -3.71 12.18
CA VAL A 55 2.96 -5.04 12.79
C VAL A 55 2.65 -6.11 11.75
N ASP A 56 1.73 -5.81 10.83
CA ASP A 56 1.33 -6.74 9.79
C ASP A 56 1.06 -6.00 8.48
N LYS A 57 1.42 -6.65 7.38
CA LYS A 57 1.06 -6.25 6.02
C LYS A 57 0.36 -7.42 5.36
N ARG A 58 -0.95 -7.28 5.15
CA ARG A 58 -1.74 -8.27 4.41
C ARG A 58 -1.92 -7.80 2.99
N GLU A 59 -1.64 -8.68 2.04
CA GLU A 59 -1.88 -8.41 0.64
C GLU A 59 -2.49 -9.65 -0.01
N LYS A 60 -3.57 -9.45 -0.76
CA LYS A 60 -4.29 -10.51 -1.46
C LYS A 60 -4.51 -10.10 -2.90
N VAL A 61 -4.18 -11.02 -3.81
CA VAL A 61 -4.61 -10.92 -5.20
C VAL A 61 -6.11 -11.22 -5.24
N VAL A 62 -6.91 -10.24 -5.64
CA VAL A 62 -8.38 -10.36 -5.71
C VAL A 62 -8.89 -10.53 -7.13
N GLY A 63 -8.03 -10.39 -8.13
CA GLY A 63 -8.36 -10.59 -9.52
C GLY A 63 -7.22 -10.25 -10.46
N TRP A 64 -7.51 -10.27 -11.75
CA TRP A 64 -6.59 -9.88 -12.81
C TRP A 64 -7.32 -8.93 -13.74
N ALA A 65 -6.67 -7.85 -14.14
CA ALA A 65 -7.13 -7.04 -15.25
C ALA A 65 -6.21 -7.29 -16.44
N SER A 66 -6.81 -7.50 -17.60
CA SER A 66 -6.10 -7.77 -18.84
C SER A 66 -6.66 -6.90 -19.95
N GLY A 67 -5.81 -6.51 -20.88
CA GLY A 67 -6.20 -5.82 -22.09
C GLY A 67 -5.41 -6.36 -23.26
N ALA A 68 -6.05 -6.43 -24.41
CA ALA A 68 -5.42 -6.83 -25.65
C ALA A 68 -5.75 -5.80 -26.72
N ASN A 69 -4.73 -5.41 -27.48
CA ASN A 69 -4.88 -4.57 -28.65
C ASN A 69 -4.41 -5.36 -29.86
N ALA A 70 -5.25 -5.40 -30.89
CA ALA A 70 -4.88 -5.92 -32.19
C ALA A 70 -4.95 -4.77 -33.20
N GLN A 71 -3.85 -4.55 -33.91
CA GLN A 71 -3.77 -3.59 -35.00
C GLN A 71 -3.45 -4.32 -36.29
N TYR A 72 -4.24 -4.04 -37.32
CA TYR A 72 -3.98 -4.47 -38.68
C TYR A 72 -3.48 -3.28 -39.48
N SER A 73 -2.28 -3.38 -40.06
CA SER A 73 -1.78 -2.44 -41.05
C SER A 73 -1.71 -3.14 -42.41
N GLY A 74 -1.72 -2.40 -43.51
CA GLY A 74 -1.68 -2.96 -44.87
C GLY A 74 -0.47 -3.88 -45.18
N TRP A 75 0.50 -3.98 -44.26
CA TRP A 75 1.70 -4.82 -44.36
C TRP A 75 1.77 -5.95 -43.30
N GLY A 76 0.74 -6.11 -42.44
CA GLY A 76 0.68 -7.19 -41.46
C GLY A 76 -0.17 -6.90 -40.21
N ALA A 77 -0.49 -7.96 -39.48
CA ALA A 77 -1.17 -7.91 -38.19
C ALA A 77 -0.16 -7.89 -37.03
N SER A 78 -0.40 -7.02 -36.04
CA SER A 78 0.31 -7.04 -34.76
C SER A 78 -0.70 -7.12 -33.63
N ALA A 79 -0.38 -7.91 -32.61
CA ALA A 79 -1.18 -8.02 -31.39
C ALA A 79 -0.27 -7.87 -30.18
N SER A 80 -0.73 -7.09 -29.20
CA SER A 80 -0.09 -7.00 -27.89
C SER A 80 -1.12 -7.15 -26.79
N GLY A 81 -0.74 -7.85 -25.74
CA GLY A 81 -1.56 -8.07 -24.56
C GLY A 81 -0.82 -7.70 -23.31
N TRP A 82 -1.55 -7.27 -22.30
CA TRP A 82 -1.04 -7.05 -20.95
C TRP A 82 -1.98 -7.66 -19.94
N SER A 83 -1.43 -8.11 -18.82
CA SER A 83 -2.17 -8.60 -17.66
C SER A 83 -1.49 -8.10 -16.40
N TYR A 84 -2.27 -7.63 -15.43
CA TYR A 84 -1.77 -7.26 -14.10
C TYR A 84 -2.69 -7.78 -13.00
N PRO A 85 -2.12 -8.17 -11.84
CA PRO A 85 -2.93 -8.56 -10.69
C PRO A 85 -3.60 -7.32 -10.08
N ILE A 86 -4.83 -7.49 -9.63
CA ILE A 86 -5.55 -6.53 -8.78
C ILE A 86 -5.27 -6.94 -7.33
N LEU A 87 -4.71 -6.02 -6.56
CA LEU A 87 -4.28 -6.27 -5.19
C LEU A 87 -5.20 -5.53 -4.22
N ARG A 88 -5.71 -6.25 -3.24
CA ARG A 88 -6.37 -5.66 -2.07
C ARG A 88 -5.53 -6.03 -0.85
N GLY A 89 -5.19 -5.03 -0.05
CA GLY A 89 -4.36 -5.25 1.12
C GLY A 89 -4.70 -4.30 2.24
N GLY A 90 -3.92 -4.38 3.29
CA GLY A 90 -3.99 -3.48 4.42
C GLY A 90 -2.78 -3.61 5.32
N TYR A 91 -2.62 -2.61 6.17
CA TYR A 91 -1.61 -2.57 7.20
C TYR A 91 -2.32 -2.55 8.56
N SER A 92 -1.84 -3.38 9.48
CA SER A 92 -2.09 -3.17 10.92
C SER A 92 -0.86 -2.48 11.50
N ILE A 93 -1.12 -1.34 12.11
CA ILE A 93 -0.10 -0.37 12.48
C ILE A 93 -0.33 0.07 13.91
N LEU A 94 0.74 0.17 14.68
CA LEU A 94 0.75 0.77 16.00
C LEU A 94 1.28 2.19 15.92
N ALA A 95 0.47 3.14 16.38
CA ALA A 95 0.89 4.50 16.65
C ALA A 95 1.67 4.51 17.95
N ILE A 96 2.95 4.88 17.90
CA ILE A 96 3.86 4.78 19.05
C ILE A 96 4.53 6.12 19.36
N ARG A 97 4.92 6.26 20.62
CA ARG A 97 5.78 7.35 21.07
C ARG A 97 7.09 6.79 21.58
N VAL A 98 8.16 7.03 20.83
CA VAL A 98 9.54 6.67 21.19
C VAL A 98 10.10 7.75 22.11
N GLN A 99 10.78 7.33 23.18
CA GLN A 99 11.38 8.19 24.21
C GLN A 99 12.74 8.76 23.79
#